data_AF-A0A2J6WWC6-F1
#
_entry.id   AF-A0A2J6WWC6-F1
#
_cell.length_a   1.000
_cell.length_b   1.000
_cell.length_c   1.000
_cell.angle_alpha   90.00
_cell.angle_beta   90.00
_cell.angle_gamma   90.00
#
_symmetry.space_group_name_H-M   'P 1'
#
loop_
_entity.id
_entity.type
_entity.pdbx_description
1 polymer ?
#
loop_
_entity_poly.entity_id
_entity_poly.type
_entity_poly.pdbx_seq_one_letter_code
_entity_poly.pdbx_strand_id
1 'polypeptide(L)' 'MLVVKVGGSAGNDYDALCDDIAARWQAGEHLILVHGGSDQTNRLAEALGHPPRFVTSP' A
#
# COMPACT_ATOMS: atom_id res chain seq x y z
N MET A 1 -10.68 -17.37 4.34
CA MET A 1 -9.32 -16.80 4.17
C MET A 1 -9.43 -15.67 3.16
N LEU A 2 -9.24 -14.44 3.61
CA LEU A 2 -9.34 -13.22 2.79
C LEU A 2 -7.93 -12.75 2.39
N VAL A 3 -7.72 -12.34 1.13
CA VAL A 3 -6.47 -11.71 0.71
C VAL A 3 -6.78 -10.28 0.30
N VAL A 4 -6.16 -9.30 0.97
CA VAL A 4 -6.38 -7.88 0.73
C VAL A 4 -5.12 -7.28 0.14
N LYS A 5 -5.21 -6.74 -1.09
CA LYS A 5 -4.13 -5.96 -1.71
C LYS A 5 -4.46 -4.48 -1.66
N VAL A 6 -3.71 -3.73 -0.86
CA VAL A 6 -3.83 -2.27 -0.77
C VAL A 6 -2.90 -1.62 -1.79
N GLY A 7 -3.41 -0.63 -2.53
CA GLY A 7 -2.65 0.13 -3.51
C GLY A 7 -1.43 0.84 -2.91
N GLY A 8 -0.51 1.31 -3.75
CA GLY A 8 0.64 2.10 -3.33
C GLY A 8 0.55 3.57 -3.74
N SER A 9 -0.58 4.01 -4.30
CA SER A 9 -0.82 5.38 -4.73
C SER A 9 -1.05 6.31 -3.53
N ALA A 10 -1.00 7.61 -3.78
CA ALA A 10 -1.40 8.59 -2.79
C ALA A 10 -2.87 8.42 -2.38
N GLY A 11 -3.21 8.85 -1.16
CA GLY A 11 -4.59 8.95 -0.69
C GLY A 11 -5.11 7.74 0.11
N ASN A 12 -4.27 6.73 0.35
CA ASN A 12 -4.62 5.67 1.30
C ASN A 12 -4.66 6.23 2.72
N ASP A 13 -5.77 5.97 3.42
CA ASP A 13 -5.87 6.15 4.86
C ASP A 13 -5.39 4.86 5.55
N TYR A 14 -4.12 4.84 5.96
CA TYR A 14 -3.53 3.66 6.59
C TYR A 14 -4.02 3.44 8.02
N ASP A 15 -4.46 4.49 8.71
CA ASP A 15 -4.98 4.36 10.08
C ASP A 15 -6.34 3.66 10.03
N ALA A 16 -7.26 4.16 9.20
CA ALA A 16 -8.56 3.53 9.01
C ALA A 16 -8.46 2.08 8.47
N LEU A 17 -7.50 1.83 7.57
CA LEU A 17 -7.21 0.48 7.09
C LEU A 17 -6.74 -0.44 8.22
N CYS A 18 -5.81 0.02 9.05
CA CYS A 18 -5.29 -0.78 10.17
C CYS A 18 -6.39 -1.09 11.19
N ASP A 19 -7.26 -0.11 11.47
CA ASP A 19 -8.40 -0.28 12.37
C ASP A 19 -9.37 -1.36 11.86
N ASP A 20 -9.72 -1.34 10.56
CA ASP A 20 -10.61 -2.36 9.98
C ASP A 20 -9.96 -3.76 10.00
N ILE A 21 -8.69 -3.86 9.62
CA ILE A 21 -7.95 -5.14 9.66
C ILE A 21 -7.88 -5.70 11.08
N ALA A 22 -7.59 -4.85 12.07
CA ALA A 22 -7.51 -5.25 13.46
C ALA A 22 -8.87 -5.75 13.98
N ALA A 23 -9.96 -5.03 13.68
CA ALA A 23 -11.31 -5.42 14.07
C ALA A 23 -11.69 -6.80 13.49
N ARG A 24 -11.38 -7.04 12.22
CA ARG A 24 -11.69 -8.31 11.53
C ARG A 24 -10.86 -9.48 12.06
N TRP A 25 -9.57 -9.23 12.32
CA TRP A 25 -8.72 -10.23 12.97
C TRP A 25 -9.25 -10.60 14.36
N GLN A 26 -9.65 -9.62 15.17
CA GLN A 26 -10.25 -9.84 16.48
C GLN A 26 -11.59 -10.58 16.41
N ALA A 27 -12.36 -10.40 15.34
CA ALA A 27 -13.58 -11.15 15.06
C ALA A 27 -13.35 -12.60 14.59
N GLY A 28 -12.08 -13.04 14.47
CA GLY A 28 -11.71 -14.39 14.06
C GLY A 28 -11.59 -14.57 12.54
N GLU A 29 -11.64 -13.50 11.75
CA GLU A 29 -11.38 -13.59 10.32
C GLU A 29 -9.89 -13.82 10.05
N HIS A 30 -9.58 -14.86 9.28
CA HIS A 30 -8.21 -15.11 8.81
C HIS A 30 -7.97 -14.35 7.50
N LEU A 31 -6.96 -13.47 7.51
CA LEU A 31 -6.60 -12.62 6.38
C LEU A 31 -5.10 -12.61 6.08
N ILE A 32 -4.77 -12.30 4.83
CA ILE A 32 -3.43 -11.99 4.33
C ILE A 32 -3.48 -10.57 3.77
N LEU A 33 -2.67 -9.67 4.34
CA LEU A 33 -2.51 -8.31 3.85
C LEU A 33 -1.26 -8.20 2.96
N VAL A 34 -1.41 -7.59 1.79
CA VAL A 34 -0.31 -7.17 0.92
C VAL A 34 -0.49 -5.67 0.64
N HIS A 35 0.58 -4.89 0.67
CA HIS A 35 0.53 -3.45 0.37
C HIS A 35 1.48 -3.06 -0.77
N GLY A 36 1.25 -1.88 -1.36
CA GLY A 36 2.22 -1.20 -2.23
C GLY A 36 2.84 0.00 -1.52
N GLY A 37 3.59 0.81 -2.27
CA GLY A 37 4.15 2.07 -1.77
C GLY A 37 4.70 2.97 -2.88
N SER A 38 4.19 2.85 -4.11
CA SER A 38 4.75 3.51 -5.29
C SER A 38 4.84 5.02 -5.18
N ASP A 39 3.82 5.69 -4.63
CA ASP A 39 3.83 7.14 -4.45
C ASP A 39 4.89 7.58 -3.42
N GLN A 40 4.97 6.91 -2.28
CA GLN A 40 6.01 7.19 -1.29
C GLN A 40 7.42 6.93 -1.85
N THR A 41 7.60 5.83 -2.59
CA THR A 41 8.87 5.52 -3.26
C THR A 41 9.23 6.58 -4.29
N ASN A 42 8.28 7.07 -5.09
CA ASN A 42 8.54 8.13 -6.07
C ASN A 42 9.01 9.42 -5.37
N ARG A 43 8.30 9.87 -4.33
CA ARG A 43 8.67 11.07 -3.57
C ARG A 43 10.04 10.93 -2.90
N LEU A 44 10.32 9.77 -2.32
CA LEU A 44 11.62 9.48 -1.72
C LEU A 44 12.73 9.52 -2.77
N ALA A 45 12.51 8.90 -3.91
CA ALA A 45 13.47 8.84 -5.01
C ALA A 45 13.78 10.24 -5.57
N GLU A 46 12.77 11.10 -5.71
CA GLU A 46 12.94 12.52 -6.04
C GLU A 46 13.77 13.27 -4.99
N ALA A 47 13.45 13.11 -3.70
CA ALA A 47 14.17 13.76 -2.61
C ALA A 47 15.65 13.35 -2.52
N LEU A 48 15.96 12.12 -2.95
CA LEU A 48 17.33 11.59 -3.00
C LEU A 48 18.08 11.95 -4.30
N GLY A 49 17.46 12.70 -5.22
CA GLY A 49 18.07 13.05 -6.51
C GLY A 49 18.18 11.87 -7.48
N HIS A 50 17.36 10.82 -7.30
CA HIS A 50 17.27 9.67 -8.19
C HIS A 50 15.83 9.48 -8.69
N PRO A 51 15.30 10.40 -9.51
CA PRO A 51 13.88 10.39 -9.89
C PRO A 51 13.48 9.10 -10.62
N PRO A 52 12.23 8.62 -10.41
CA PRO A 52 11.75 7.39 -11.02
C PRO A 52 11.70 7.49 -12.55
N ARG A 53 12.01 6.38 -13.23
CA ARG A 53 11.87 6.24 -14.68
C ARG A 53 10.85 5.14 -14.97
N PHE A 54 9.87 5.47 -15.79
CA PHE A 54 8.81 4.55 -16.20
C PHE A 54 9.06 4.09 -17.63
N VAL A 55 8.94 2.78 -17.86
CA VAL A 55 9.00 2.20 -19.21
C VAL A 55 7.57 1.99 -19.68
N THR A 56 7.24 2.53 -20.86
CA THR A 56 5.95 2.31 -21.52
C THR A 56 6.18 1.39 -22.73
N SER A 57 5.55 0.21 -22.74
CA SER A 57 5.53 -0.67 -23.92
C SER A 57 4.35 -0.33 -24.85
N PRO A 58 4.44 -0.60 -26.17
CA PRO A 58 3.31 -0.51 -27.10
C PRO A 58 2.13 -1.40 -26.69
#